data_AF-A0A1D6NW35-F1
#
_entry.id   AF-A0A1D6NW35-F1
#
_cell.length_a   1.000
_cell.length_b   1.000
_cell.length_c   1.000
_cell.angle_alpha   90.00
_cell.angle_beta   90.00
_cell.angle_gamma   90.00
#
_symmetry.space_group_name_H-M   'P 1'
#
loop_
_entity.id
_entity.type
_entity.pdbx_description
1 polymer ?
#
loop_
_entity_poly.entity_id
_entity_poly.type
_entity_poly.pdbx_seq_one_letter_code
_entity_poly.pdbx_strand_id
1 'polypeptide(L)'
;MAGRSAPTLPPLNNRTPTPHPNPLAPASPPHPRVPLTRLVRPYRTINVPPRLPCPPHARHSLVLQHIMEGAAAVETAAAANGKTCCHTAKGPGYATPLEAMEKGPREKLVYVTCVYNGTGINKLDYLATVDLDPSSPTYSQVIHRLPVIHIGDKLHHSGWNSCSSCHGDPSAKRRFLILPSLLSGRVYVVDTATDPRTPSLHKVVESEDIAENIGLGFPHTSHCLASGDIMISCLGDKEGNAAGNGFLLLDSEFNVKGR
;
A
#
# COMPACT_ATOMS: atom_id res chain seq x y z
N MET A 1 -40.83 54.87 4.53
CA MET A 1 -39.45 54.36 4.41
C MET A 1 -39.49 53.01 3.71
N ALA A 2 -38.63 52.85 2.69
CA ALA A 2 -38.20 51.63 2.01
C ALA A 2 -39.28 50.68 1.44
N GLY A 3 -39.56 50.86 0.14
CA GLY A 3 -40.05 49.79 -0.72
C GLY A 3 -38.92 48.82 -1.08
N ARG A 4 -39.29 47.56 -1.37
CA ARG A 4 -38.44 46.60 -2.08
C ARG A 4 -39.26 45.92 -3.16
N SER A 5 -39.01 46.37 -4.38
CA SER A 5 -39.44 45.81 -5.65
C SER A 5 -38.76 44.46 -5.89
N ALA A 6 -39.49 43.49 -6.39
CA ALA A 6 -38.96 42.22 -6.89
C ALA A 6 -38.09 42.45 -8.14
N PRO A 7 -36.95 41.76 -8.30
CA PRO A 7 -36.17 41.85 -9.53
C PRO A 7 -36.77 40.96 -10.62
N THR A 8 -37.09 41.60 -11.75
CA THR A 8 -37.47 41.06 -13.05
C THR A 8 -36.30 40.31 -13.70
N LEU A 9 -36.59 39.13 -14.28
CA LEU A 9 -35.66 38.34 -15.10
C LEU A 9 -35.38 39.04 -16.45
N PRO A 10 -34.13 39.05 -16.96
CA PRO A 10 -33.82 39.53 -18.30
C PRO A 10 -34.17 38.49 -19.40
N PRO A 11 -34.41 38.95 -20.65
CA PRO A 11 -34.92 38.11 -21.73
C PRO A 11 -33.85 37.20 -22.38
N LEU A 12 -34.30 36.05 -22.89
CA LEU A 12 -33.56 35.13 -23.75
C LEU A 12 -33.11 35.85 -25.02
N ASN A 13 -31.78 35.96 -25.20
CA ASN A 13 -31.22 36.55 -26.41
C ASN A 13 -30.79 35.44 -27.38
N ASN A 14 -31.43 35.43 -28.55
CA ASN A 14 -31.09 34.63 -29.71
C ASN A 14 -29.65 34.94 -30.16
N ARG A 15 -28.75 33.96 -30.08
CA ARG A 15 -27.48 34.00 -30.82
C ARG A 15 -27.54 33.04 -32.00
N THR A 16 -27.45 33.63 -33.18
CA THR A 16 -27.16 33.00 -34.46
C THR A 16 -25.84 32.24 -34.40
N PRO A 17 -25.71 31.10 -35.11
CA PRO A 17 -24.50 30.30 -35.11
C PRO A 17 -23.43 30.92 -36.02
N THR A 18 -22.23 31.14 -35.49
CA THR A 18 -21.04 31.50 -36.26
C THR A 18 -20.46 30.28 -36.97
N PRO A 19 -20.03 30.37 -38.24
CA PRO A 19 -19.43 29.25 -38.95
C PRO A 19 -17.97 29.04 -38.50
N HIS A 20 -17.63 27.84 -38.03
CA HIS A 20 -16.24 27.43 -37.84
C HIS A 20 -15.63 27.01 -39.19
N PRO A 21 -14.45 27.53 -39.58
CA PRO A 21 -13.70 26.99 -40.70
C PRO A 21 -12.94 25.72 -40.28
N ASN A 22 -13.18 24.64 -41.00
CA ASN A 22 -12.44 23.39 -40.96
C ASN A 22 -11.26 23.46 -41.95
N PRO A 23 -10.01 23.22 -41.53
CA PRO A 23 -8.98 22.71 -42.42
C PRO A 23 -8.63 21.26 -42.05
N LEU A 24 -8.87 20.38 -43.02
CA LEU A 24 -8.45 18.98 -43.05
C LEU A 24 -6.96 18.82 -42.70
N ALA A 25 -6.67 18.12 -41.60
CA ALA A 25 -5.35 17.53 -41.38
C ALA A 25 -5.24 16.22 -42.18
N PRO A 26 -4.10 15.95 -42.86
CA PRO A 26 -3.93 14.70 -43.60
C PRO A 26 -3.82 13.50 -42.65
N ALA A 27 -4.49 12.41 -43.02
CA ALA A 27 -4.47 11.15 -42.29
C ALA A 27 -3.05 10.57 -42.20
N SER A 28 -2.65 10.14 -40.99
CA SER A 28 -1.41 9.40 -40.77
C SER A 28 -1.45 8.03 -41.47
N PRO A 29 -0.33 7.54 -42.05
CA PRO A 29 -0.31 6.24 -42.69
C PRO A 29 -0.51 5.11 -41.66
N PRO A 30 -1.14 3.99 -42.04
CA PRO A 30 -1.37 2.87 -41.14
C PRO A 30 -0.04 2.20 -40.74
N HIS A 31 0.17 2.01 -39.44
CA HIS A 31 1.27 1.19 -38.92
C HIS A 31 1.15 -0.26 -39.42
N PRO A 32 2.26 -0.92 -39.79
CA PRO A 32 2.23 -2.32 -40.17
C PRO A 32 1.82 -3.19 -38.98
N ARG A 33 0.74 -3.96 -39.15
CA ARG A 33 0.31 -4.98 -38.19
C ARG A 33 1.30 -6.14 -38.27
N VAL A 34 2.10 -6.33 -37.22
CA VAL A 34 2.92 -7.53 -37.04
C VAL A 34 2.03 -8.62 -36.41
N PRO A 35 1.87 -9.80 -37.03
CA PRO A 35 1.09 -10.88 -36.45
C PRO A 35 1.79 -11.44 -35.19
N LEU A 36 1.07 -11.47 -34.07
CA LEU A 36 1.48 -12.11 -32.82
C LEU A 36 1.47 -13.64 -33.01
N THR A 37 2.54 -14.17 -33.59
CA THR A 37 2.83 -15.60 -33.56
C THR A 37 4.26 -15.83 -33.08
N ARG A 38 4.36 -16.61 -31.99
CA ARG A 38 5.55 -17.27 -31.46
C ARG A 38 6.78 -16.40 -31.16
N LEU A 39 6.89 -16.01 -29.89
CA LEU A 39 8.20 -15.94 -29.21
C LEU A 39 8.10 -16.50 -27.78
N VAL A 40 7.77 -17.78 -27.68
CA VAL A 40 8.10 -18.56 -26.46
C VAL A 40 9.57 -18.95 -26.61
N ARG A 41 10.48 -18.23 -25.93
CA ARG A 41 11.84 -18.71 -25.72
C ARG A 41 11.83 -19.69 -24.55
N PRO A 42 12.35 -20.93 -24.69
CA PRO A 42 12.49 -21.83 -23.56
C PRO A 42 13.52 -21.27 -22.57
N TYR A 43 13.19 -21.31 -21.28
CA TYR A 43 14.11 -21.02 -20.19
C TYR A 43 15.32 -21.97 -20.29
N ARG A 44 16.54 -21.42 -20.35
CA ARG A 44 17.76 -22.19 -20.10
C ARG A 44 17.80 -22.55 -18.62
N THR A 45 17.72 -23.84 -18.33
CA THR A 45 18.09 -24.41 -17.03
C THR A 45 19.57 -24.15 -16.75
N ILE A 46 19.86 -23.43 -15.67
CA ILE A 46 21.21 -23.36 -15.10
C ILE A 46 21.42 -24.65 -14.31
N ASN A 47 22.40 -25.46 -14.71
CA ASN A 47 22.80 -26.67 -13.98
C ASN A 47 23.45 -26.25 -12.64
N VAL A 48 22.82 -26.63 -11.53
CA VAL A 48 23.41 -26.58 -10.18
C VAL A 48 23.79 -28.02 -9.80
N PRO A 49 25.02 -28.29 -9.31
CA PRO A 49 25.44 -29.64 -8.95
C PRO A 49 24.64 -30.18 -7.74
N PRO A 50 24.40 -31.50 -7.66
CA PRO A 50 23.55 -32.07 -6.62
C PRO A 50 24.22 -31.99 -5.24
N ARG A 51 23.54 -31.34 -4.30
CA ARG A 51 23.84 -31.48 -2.86
C ARG A 51 23.00 -32.63 -2.28
N LEU A 52 23.62 -33.35 -1.35
CA LEU A 52 23.11 -34.53 -0.63
C LEU A 52 21.70 -34.32 -0.02
N PRO A 53 20.89 -35.38 0.10
CA PRO A 53 19.50 -35.26 0.57
C PRO A 53 19.41 -34.91 2.06
N CYS A 54 18.67 -33.84 2.36
CA CYS A 54 18.22 -33.46 3.71
C CYS A 54 16.83 -34.11 3.98
N PRO A 55 16.49 -34.50 5.23
CA PRO A 55 15.24 -35.21 5.54
C PRO A 55 13.98 -34.35 5.33
N PRO A 56 12.79 -34.97 5.20
CA PRO A 56 11.58 -34.27 4.78
C PRO A 56 10.96 -33.47 5.94
N HIS A 57 11.32 -32.19 6.06
CA HIS A 57 10.44 -31.21 6.69
C HIS A 57 9.56 -30.56 5.61
N ALA A 58 8.26 -30.48 5.89
CA ALA A 58 7.23 -29.93 5.03
C ALA A 58 7.70 -28.61 4.38
N ARG A 59 7.89 -28.65 3.06
CA ARG A 59 8.21 -27.46 2.27
C ARG A 59 6.97 -26.57 2.20
N HIS A 60 6.86 -25.62 3.12
CA HIS A 60 6.04 -24.44 2.88
C HIS A 60 6.72 -23.67 1.74
N SER A 61 6.17 -23.74 0.54
CA SER A 61 6.65 -22.98 -0.60
C SER A 61 6.27 -21.51 -0.38
N LEU A 62 7.18 -20.75 0.24
CA LEU A 62 7.04 -19.32 0.38
C LEU A 62 7.32 -18.69 -0.99
N VAL A 63 6.27 -18.32 -1.73
CA VAL A 63 6.44 -17.50 -2.93
C VAL A 63 6.70 -16.07 -2.46
N LEU A 64 7.98 -15.70 -2.36
CA LEU A 64 8.39 -14.33 -2.06
C LEU A 64 8.17 -13.49 -3.33
N GLN A 65 6.99 -12.90 -3.47
CA GLN A 65 6.74 -11.89 -4.50
C GLN A 65 7.52 -10.62 -4.11
N HIS A 66 8.20 -9.97 -5.05
CA HIS A 66 9.21 -8.94 -4.80
C HIS A 66 8.72 -7.85 -3.83
N ILE A 67 9.28 -7.83 -2.61
CA ILE A 67 9.11 -6.78 -1.62
C ILE A 67 10.23 -5.76 -1.86
N MET A 68 9.88 -4.59 -2.36
CA MET A 68 10.72 -3.39 -2.28
C MET A 68 9.92 -2.33 -1.53
N GLU A 69 10.03 -2.32 -0.19
CA GLU A 69 10.13 -1.11 0.64
C GLU A 69 10.30 -1.43 2.13
N GLY A 70 11.46 -1.06 2.67
CA GLY A 70 11.72 -0.56 4.03
C GLY A 70 11.31 -1.41 5.24
N ALA A 71 12.24 -2.23 5.74
CA ALA A 71 12.23 -2.65 7.13
C ALA A 71 12.33 -1.42 8.07
N ALA A 72 11.59 -1.41 9.17
CA ALA A 72 11.61 -0.32 10.15
C ALA A 72 12.17 -0.82 11.49
N ALA A 73 13.18 -0.11 11.99
CA ALA A 73 13.59 -0.21 13.38
C ALA A 73 12.51 0.39 14.30
N VAL A 74 12.19 -0.31 15.39
CA VAL A 74 11.31 0.19 16.45
C VAL A 74 12.13 1.13 17.32
N GLU A 75 11.71 2.39 17.43
CA GLU A 75 12.37 3.39 18.26
C GLU A 75 11.90 3.24 19.72
N THR A 76 12.77 2.75 20.61
CA THR A 76 12.51 2.72 22.05
C THR A 76 12.83 4.07 22.68
N ALA A 77 11.84 4.74 23.25
CA ALA A 77 12.01 6.03 23.93
C ALA A 77 12.87 5.87 25.19
N ALA A 78 14.07 6.45 25.20
CA ALA A 78 14.88 6.61 26.40
C ALA A 78 14.57 7.96 27.07
N ALA A 79 14.28 7.94 28.37
CA ALA A 79 14.08 9.15 29.16
C ALA A 79 15.43 9.85 29.41
N ALA A 80 15.58 11.09 28.93
CA ALA A 80 16.73 11.93 29.23
C ALA A 80 16.26 13.21 29.96
N ASN A 81 16.83 13.40 31.15
CA ASN A 81 16.60 14.51 32.05
C ASN A 81 17.64 15.61 31.74
N GLY A 82 17.22 16.81 31.31
CA GLY A 82 18.12 17.97 31.20
C GLY A 82 17.77 18.98 30.11
N LYS A 83 17.40 20.20 30.56
CA LYS A 83 17.26 21.48 29.84
C LYS A 83 17.42 21.44 28.30
N THR A 84 16.31 21.58 27.59
CA THR A 84 16.32 21.61 26.12
C THR A 84 15.61 22.87 25.62
N CYS A 85 16.36 23.71 24.89
CA CYS A 85 15.83 24.75 24.03
C CYS A 85 14.78 24.13 23.11
N CYS A 86 13.66 24.82 22.89
CA CYS A 86 12.51 24.44 22.06
C CYS A 86 12.82 23.61 20.79
N HIS A 87 13.09 22.32 20.95
CA HIS A 87 12.95 21.31 19.91
C HIS A 87 11.47 20.98 19.89
N THR A 88 10.74 21.62 18.98
CA THR A 88 9.43 21.14 18.58
C THR A 88 9.54 19.64 18.35
N ALA A 89 8.70 18.87 19.04
CA ALA A 89 8.61 17.43 18.82
C ALA A 89 8.48 17.19 17.31
N LYS A 90 9.25 16.25 16.77
CA LYS A 90 9.24 15.93 15.35
C LYS A 90 8.30 14.75 15.11
N GLY A 91 7.72 14.70 13.92
CA GLY A 91 6.96 13.56 13.45
C GLY A 91 7.86 12.36 13.15
N PRO A 92 7.28 11.25 12.66
CA PRO A 92 8.02 10.02 12.45
C PRO A 92 9.03 10.14 11.30
N GLY A 93 10.08 9.31 11.35
CA GLY A 93 11.08 9.24 10.28
C GLY A 93 12.06 10.42 10.28
N TYR A 94 12.57 10.75 9.10
CA TYR A 94 13.73 11.64 8.93
C TYR A 94 13.43 12.73 7.89
N ALA A 95 14.04 13.90 8.03
CA ALA A 95 13.76 15.03 7.12
C ALA A 95 14.32 14.81 5.71
N THR A 96 15.36 13.99 5.57
CA THR A 96 16.03 13.74 4.29
C THR A 96 16.47 12.27 4.17
N PRO A 97 16.68 11.77 2.94
CA PRO A 97 17.29 10.46 2.72
C PRO A 97 18.67 10.30 3.38
N LEU A 98 19.51 11.34 3.34
CA LEU A 98 20.85 11.30 3.95
C LEU A 98 20.74 11.13 5.47
N GLU A 99 19.85 11.87 6.12
CA GLU A 99 19.61 11.73 7.56
C GLU A 99 19.08 10.32 7.90
N ALA A 100 18.20 9.76 7.08
CA ALA A 100 17.71 8.40 7.26
C ALA A 100 18.83 7.35 7.18
N MET A 101 19.79 7.55 6.29
CA MET A 101 20.95 6.65 6.14
C MET A 101 21.94 6.79 7.29
N GLU A 102 22.21 8.01 7.75
CA GLU A 102 23.25 8.29 8.75
C GLU A 102 22.76 8.04 10.18
N LYS A 103 21.51 8.38 10.47
CA LYS A 103 20.94 8.34 11.83
C LYS A 103 19.98 7.18 12.05
N GLY A 104 19.53 6.53 10.99
CA GLY A 104 18.60 5.42 11.08
C GLY A 104 19.24 4.22 11.79
N PRO A 105 18.64 3.70 12.87
CA PRO A 105 19.12 2.46 13.45
C PRO A 105 18.86 1.30 12.49
N ARG A 106 19.73 0.29 12.53
CA ARG A 106 19.51 -0.96 11.80
C ARG A 106 18.21 -1.60 12.28
N GLU A 107 17.43 -2.11 11.34
CA GLU A 107 16.23 -2.87 11.61
C GLU A 107 16.55 -4.12 12.44
N LYS A 108 15.64 -4.46 13.34
CA LYS A 108 15.69 -5.70 14.13
C LYS A 108 14.56 -6.66 13.82
N LEU A 109 13.58 -6.21 13.05
CA LEU A 109 12.40 -6.97 12.65
C LEU A 109 12.06 -6.64 11.20
N VAL A 110 11.48 -7.62 10.50
CA VAL A 110 10.80 -7.39 9.22
C VAL A 110 9.46 -8.11 9.22
N TYR A 111 8.46 -7.45 8.64
CA TYR A 111 7.13 -8.03 8.44
C TYR A 111 6.99 -8.45 6.98
N VAL A 112 6.55 -9.69 6.76
CA VAL A 112 6.50 -10.31 5.42
C VAL A 112 5.09 -10.83 5.17
N THR A 113 4.45 -10.36 4.11
CA THR A 113 3.17 -10.90 3.64
C THR A 113 3.40 -12.32 3.10
N CYS A 114 2.60 -13.27 3.57
CA CYS A 114 2.72 -14.67 3.20
C CYS A 114 1.38 -15.18 2.68
N VAL A 115 1.39 -15.69 1.45
CA VAL A 115 0.17 -16.05 0.72
C VAL A 115 0.04 -17.55 0.52
N TYR A 116 -1.18 -18.07 0.70
CA TYR A 116 -1.56 -19.41 0.26
C TYR A 116 -2.37 -19.39 -1.03
N ASN A 117 -2.99 -18.25 -1.38
CA ASN A 117 -3.76 -18.14 -2.61
C ASN A 117 -2.89 -18.46 -3.85
N GLY A 118 -3.35 -19.39 -4.69
CA GLY A 118 -2.60 -19.89 -5.84
C GLY A 118 -1.67 -21.08 -5.57
N THR A 119 -1.54 -21.53 -4.32
CA THR A 119 -0.71 -22.71 -3.96
C THR A 119 -1.47 -24.04 -3.95
N GLY A 120 -2.81 -24.00 -4.04
CA GLY A 120 -3.67 -25.18 -3.84
C GLY A 120 -3.94 -25.54 -2.37
N ILE A 121 -3.33 -24.81 -1.41
CA ILE A 121 -3.55 -24.99 0.02
C ILE A 121 -4.67 -24.04 0.47
N ASN A 122 -5.74 -24.60 1.03
CA ASN A 122 -6.89 -23.83 1.51
C ASN A 122 -6.66 -23.33 2.95
N LYS A 123 -5.85 -22.27 3.11
CA LYS A 123 -5.53 -21.65 4.40
C LYS A 123 -5.55 -20.12 4.30
N LEU A 124 -5.68 -19.48 5.46
CA LEU A 124 -5.58 -18.03 5.63
C LEU A 124 -4.17 -17.55 5.29
N ASP A 125 -4.08 -16.49 4.50
CA ASP A 125 -2.84 -15.72 4.37
C ASP A 125 -2.42 -15.18 5.76
N TYR A 126 -1.18 -14.76 5.92
CA TYR A 126 -0.71 -14.25 7.20
C TYR A 126 0.45 -13.26 7.04
N LEU A 127 0.63 -12.42 8.06
CA LEU A 127 1.81 -11.59 8.23
C LEU A 127 2.82 -12.34 9.10
N ALA A 128 4.00 -12.63 8.56
CA ALA A 128 5.11 -13.18 9.33
C ALA A 128 5.94 -12.04 9.95
N THR A 129 6.28 -12.15 11.23
CA THR A 129 7.33 -11.34 11.85
C THR A 129 8.62 -12.16 11.87
N VAL A 130 9.67 -11.62 11.28
CA VAL A 130 11.00 -12.25 11.22
C VAL A 130 11.98 -11.44 12.06
N ASP A 131 12.75 -12.13 12.89
CA ASP A 131 13.79 -11.51 13.72
C ASP A 131 15.07 -11.30 12.89
N LEU A 132 15.52 -10.05 12.81
CA LEU A 132 16.70 -9.63 12.07
C LEU A 132 17.85 -9.18 12.98
N ASP A 133 17.70 -9.24 14.31
CA ASP A 133 18.78 -8.87 15.23
C ASP A 133 19.83 -9.99 15.30
N PRO A 134 21.08 -9.80 14.82
CA PRO A 134 22.11 -10.85 14.84
C PRO A 134 22.52 -11.30 16.24
N SER A 135 22.20 -10.51 17.27
CA SER A 135 22.44 -10.87 18.67
C SER A 135 21.30 -11.67 19.31
N SER A 136 20.15 -11.77 18.63
CA SER A 136 18.98 -12.49 19.13
C SER A 136 19.17 -14.01 19.00
N PRO A 137 18.73 -14.82 20.00
CA PRO A 137 18.72 -16.28 19.88
C PRO A 137 17.76 -16.78 18.78
N THR A 138 16.83 -15.93 18.33
CA THR A 138 15.89 -16.22 17.24
C THR A 138 16.26 -15.54 15.93
N TYR A 139 17.49 -15.04 15.77
CA TYR A 139 17.96 -14.42 14.53
C TYR A 139 17.66 -15.29 13.29
N SER A 140 17.13 -14.66 12.23
CA SER A 140 16.75 -15.30 10.97
C SER A 140 15.58 -16.31 11.08
N GLN A 141 14.76 -16.21 12.14
CA GLN A 141 13.59 -17.06 12.32
C GLN A 141 12.28 -16.27 12.20
N VAL A 142 11.24 -16.95 11.73
CA VAL A 142 9.86 -16.45 11.87
C VAL A 142 9.44 -16.61 13.33
N ILE A 143 9.33 -15.50 14.04
CA ILE A 143 9.02 -15.47 15.48
C ILE A 143 7.53 -15.31 15.77
N HIS A 144 6.74 -14.86 14.79
CA HIS A 144 5.30 -14.71 14.92
C HIS A 144 4.61 -14.83 13.56
N ARG A 145 3.35 -15.30 13.58
CA ARG A 145 2.47 -15.39 12.40
C ARG A 145 1.10 -14.86 12.80
N LEU A 146 0.71 -13.73 12.23
CA LEU A 146 -0.63 -13.18 12.37
C LEU A 146 -1.47 -13.60 11.16
N PRO A 147 -2.36 -14.60 11.27
CA PRO A 147 -3.28 -14.91 10.18
C PRO A 147 -4.27 -13.75 9.96
N VAL A 148 -4.60 -13.49 8.70
CA VAL A 148 -5.80 -12.70 8.38
C VAL A 148 -7.04 -13.51 8.70
N ILE A 149 -8.21 -12.88 8.66
CA ILE A 149 -9.46 -13.52 9.11
C ILE A 149 -10.28 -14.15 7.97
N HIS A 150 -9.88 -13.95 6.71
CA HIS A 150 -10.58 -14.52 5.55
C HIS A 150 -9.66 -15.32 4.62
N ILE A 151 -10.20 -16.40 4.06
CA ILE A 151 -9.51 -17.20 3.04
C ILE A 151 -9.71 -16.50 1.68
N GLY A 152 -8.69 -16.49 0.84
CA GLY A 152 -8.78 -15.98 -0.53
C GLY A 152 -8.48 -14.49 -0.71
N ASP A 153 -7.99 -13.81 0.34
CA ASP A 153 -7.63 -12.39 0.30
C ASP A 153 -6.52 -12.06 -0.72
N LYS A 154 -5.46 -12.88 -0.76
CA LYS A 154 -4.20 -12.62 -1.47
C LYS A 154 -3.56 -11.32 -0.99
N LEU A 155 -2.97 -11.35 0.20
CA LEU A 155 -2.06 -10.30 0.67
C LEU A 155 -0.98 -10.02 -0.38
N HIS A 156 -0.58 -8.76 -0.57
CA HIS A 156 0.36 -8.44 -1.64
C HIS A 156 1.45 -7.47 -1.21
N HIS A 157 1.21 -6.16 -1.33
CA HIS A 157 2.09 -5.14 -0.78
C HIS A 157 1.68 -4.80 0.66
N SER A 158 2.54 -4.03 1.31
CA SER A 158 2.29 -3.44 2.61
C SER A 158 2.92 -2.05 2.66
N GLY A 159 2.36 -1.17 3.47
CA GLY A 159 2.91 0.16 3.73
C GLY A 159 2.55 0.64 5.13
N TRP A 160 3.16 1.74 5.56
CA TRP A 160 2.92 2.31 6.89
C TRP A 160 1.81 3.37 6.84
N ASN A 161 1.03 3.49 7.93
CA ASN A 161 0.06 4.58 8.09
C ASN A 161 0.74 5.96 8.07
N SER A 162 1.98 6.05 8.55
CA SER A 162 2.76 7.28 8.61
C SER A 162 4.25 7.01 8.49
N CYS A 163 4.98 7.94 7.87
CA CYS A 163 6.38 7.81 7.52
C CYS A 163 7.08 9.18 7.50
N SER A 164 8.28 9.26 6.94
CA SER A 164 9.04 10.52 6.83
C SER A 164 8.27 11.65 6.13
N SER A 165 7.27 11.34 5.29
CA SER A 165 6.36 12.34 4.72
C SER A 165 5.62 13.16 5.79
N CYS A 166 5.45 12.61 7.00
CA CYS A 166 4.84 13.26 8.15
C CYS A 166 5.87 13.82 9.15
N HIS A 167 7.16 13.94 8.78
CA HIS A 167 8.22 14.36 9.71
C HIS A 167 7.98 15.71 10.39
N GLY A 168 7.26 16.62 9.72
CA GLY A 168 6.87 17.93 10.27
C GLY A 168 5.72 17.89 11.27
N ASP A 169 5.02 16.75 11.44
CA ASP A 169 3.84 16.62 12.28
C ASP A 169 4.12 15.77 13.54
N PRO A 170 4.27 16.38 14.73
CA PRO A 170 4.51 15.66 15.98
C PRO A 170 3.40 14.70 16.41
N SER A 171 2.16 14.94 15.93
CA SER A 171 1.01 14.12 16.29
C SER A 171 1.02 12.78 15.54
N ALA A 172 1.61 12.75 14.36
CA ALA A 172 1.74 11.54 13.56
C ALA A 172 2.65 10.50 14.23
N LYS A 173 2.28 9.22 14.05
CA LYS A 173 3.04 8.06 14.54
C LYS A 173 3.04 6.96 13.49
N ARG A 174 4.22 6.40 13.20
CA ARG A 174 4.36 5.14 12.47
C ARG A 174 4.00 4.01 13.43
N ARG A 175 2.79 3.47 13.29
CA ARG A 175 2.24 2.47 14.23
C ARG A 175 1.58 1.31 13.51
N PHE A 176 0.80 1.63 12.48
CA PHE A 176 -0.04 0.65 11.81
C PHE A 176 0.56 0.26 10.47
N LEU A 177 0.65 -1.04 10.25
CA LEU A 177 0.97 -1.61 8.95
C LEU A 177 -0.33 -1.83 8.17
N ILE A 178 -0.38 -1.30 6.96
CA ILE A 178 -1.52 -1.34 6.06
C ILE A 178 -1.28 -2.46 5.06
N LEU A 179 -2.21 -3.41 4.99
CA LEU A 179 -2.11 -4.62 4.18
C LEU A 179 -3.29 -4.72 3.21
N PRO A 180 -3.17 -4.12 2.01
CA PRO A 180 -4.10 -4.36 0.91
C PRO A 180 -4.19 -5.83 0.53
N SER A 181 -5.43 -6.33 0.38
CA SER A 181 -5.74 -7.69 -0.05
C SER A 181 -6.27 -7.68 -1.47
N LEU A 182 -5.44 -8.15 -2.39
CA LEU A 182 -5.61 -7.89 -3.82
C LEU A 182 -6.87 -8.54 -4.39
N LEU A 183 -7.26 -9.74 -3.95
CA LEU A 183 -8.40 -10.45 -4.54
C LEU A 183 -9.71 -10.20 -3.80
N SER A 184 -9.67 -10.00 -2.49
CA SER A 184 -10.89 -9.74 -1.74
C SER A 184 -11.35 -8.29 -1.82
N GLY A 185 -10.44 -7.35 -2.06
CA GLY A 185 -10.77 -5.93 -1.97
C GLY A 185 -10.62 -5.33 -0.57
N ARG A 186 -10.30 -6.14 0.45
CA ARG A 186 -10.15 -5.67 1.84
C ARG A 186 -8.82 -4.95 2.07
N VAL A 187 -8.77 -4.16 3.13
CA VAL A 187 -7.52 -3.62 3.68
C VAL A 187 -7.44 -3.98 5.16
N TYR A 188 -6.42 -4.73 5.56
CA TYR A 188 -6.15 -5.00 6.97
C TYR A 188 -5.23 -3.95 7.56
N VAL A 189 -5.58 -3.48 8.76
CA VAL A 189 -4.78 -2.55 9.55
C VAL A 189 -4.24 -3.32 10.74
N VAL A 190 -2.92 -3.40 10.85
CA VAL A 190 -2.23 -4.19 11.88
C VAL A 190 -1.48 -3.26 12.82
N ASP A 191 -1.73 -3.36 14.13
CA ASP A 191 -0.98 -2.63 15.15
C ASP A 191 0.37 -3.32 15.40
N THR A 192 1.45 -2.55 15.23
CA THR A 192 2.82 -3.01 15.46
C THR A 192 3.51 -2.28 16.62
N ALA A 193 2.86 -1.28 17.22
CA ALA A 193 3.48 -0.48 18.29
C ALA A 193 3.25 -1.11 19.67
N THR A 194 2.10 -1.76 19.89
CA THR A 194 1.78 -2.42 21.17
C THR A 194 2.78 -3.54 21.49
N ASP A 195 3.00 -4.45 20.55
CA ASP A 195 4.10 -5.43 20.59
C ASP A 195 4.62 -5.66 19.15
N PRO A 196 5.80 -5.13 18.80
CA PRO A 196 6.37 -5.32 17.46
C PRO A 196 6.75 -6.77 17.14
N ARG A 197 7.05 -7.59 18.15
CA ARG A 197 7.41 -9.00 17.92
C ARG A 197 6.15 -9.84 17.67
N THR A 198 5.01 -9.45 18.26
CA THR A 198 3.72 -10.12 18.08
C THR A 198 2.62 -9.12 17.67
N PRO A 199 2.66 -8.59 16.44
CA PRO A 199 1.68 -7.62 15.98
C PRO A 199 0.26 -8.21 15.95
N SER A 200 -0.75 -7.35 16.08
CA SER A 200 -2.15 -7.75 16.20
C SER A 200 -3.06 -7.01 15.22
N LEU A 201 -4.13 -7.66 14.77
CA LEU A 201 -5.14 -7.02 13.94
C LEU A 201 -5.80 -5.88 14.70
N HIS A 202 -5.85 -4.68 14.10
CA HIS A 202 -6.46 -3.49 14.66
C HIS A 202 -7.83 -3.20 14.05
N LYS A 203 -7.93 -3.22 12.72
CA LYS A 203 -9.15 -2.92 11.97
C LYS A 203 -9.12 -3.60 10.61
N VAL A 204 -10.30 -3.84 10.05
CA VAL A 204 -10.50 -4.25 8.66
C VAL A 204 -11.32 -3.16 7.99
N VAL A 205 -10.87 -2.71 6.82
CA VAL A 205 -11.71 -1.93 5.90
C VAL A 205 -12.30 -2.95 4.94
N GLU A 206 -13.62 -3.14 5.02
CA GLU A 206 -14.30 -4.16 4.25
C GLU A 206 -14.38 -3.79 2.76
N SER A 207 -14.44 -4.82 1.93
CA SER A 207 -14.52 -4.67 0.47
C SER A 207 -15.75 -3.89 0.04
N GLU A 208 -16.87 -4.06 0.75
CA GLU A 208 -18.15 -3.43 0.51
C GLU A 208 -18.05 -1.92 0.73
N ASP A 209 -17.38 -1.48 1.81
CA ASP A 209 -17.16 -0.06 2.10
C ASP A 209 -16.34 0.64 1.00
N ILE A 210 -15.49 -0.11 0.28
CA ILE A 210 -14.66 0.43 -0.80
C ILE A 210 -15.43 0.34 -2.13
N ALA A 211 -15.97 -0.83 -2.46
CA ALA A 211 -16.63 -1.10 -3.74
C ALA A 211 -17.95 -0.32 -3.88
N GLU A 212 -18.75 -0.22 -2.83
CA GLU A 212 -20.06 0.44 -2.91
C GLU A 212 -19.94 1.96 -2.84
N ASN A 213 -19.03 2.49 -2.01
CA ASN A 213 -18.92 3.93 -1.81
C ASN A 213 -18.12 4.63 -2.92
N ILE A 214 -17.08 3.99 -3.45
CA ILE A 214 -16.16 4.64 -4.40
C ILE A 214 -15.90 3.84 -5.68
N GLY A 215 -16.45 2.63 -5.81
CA GLY A 215 -16.39 1.83 -7.03
C GLY A 215 -15.00 1.32 -7.38
N LEU A 216 -14.09 1.26 -6.42
CA LEU A 216 -12.73 0.71 -6.61
C LEU A 216 -12.66 -0.75 -6.15
N GLY A 217 -11.76 -1.50 -6.78
CA GLY A 217 -11.43 -2.88 -6.41
C GLY A 217 -9.94 -3.16 -6.55
N PHE A 218 -9.52 -4.35 -6.11
CA PHE A 218 -8.14 -4.83 -6.26
C PHE A 218 -7.09 -3.87 -5.66
N PRO A 219 -7.18 -3.54 -4.35
CA PRO A 219 -6.24 -2.65 -3.70
C PRO A 219 -4.85 -3.28 -3.67
N HIS A 220 -3.83 -2.47 -3.90
CA HIS A 220 -2.49 -2.93 -4.23
C HIS A 220 -1.42 -2.24 -3.39
N THR A 221 -0.94 -1.06 -3.78
CA THR A 221 0.18 -0.38 -3.13
C THR A 221 -0.33 0.70 -2.19
N SER A 222 0.05 0.64 -0.91
CA SER A 222 -0.31 1.66 0.09
C SER A 222 0.84 2.61 0.38
N HIS A 223 0.55 3.91 0.45
CA HIS A 223 1.49 4.97 0.79
C HIS A 223 0.88 5.95 1.81
N CYS A 224 1.69 6.34 2.79
CA CYS A 224 1.43 7.44 3.73
C CYS A 224 1.55 8.80 3.02
N LEU A 225 0.55 9.67 3.19
CA LEU A 225 0.60 11.06 2.71
C LEU A 225 0.98 12.02 3.84
N ALA A 226 1.59 13.16 3.48
CA ALA A 226 1.92 14.22 4.45
C ALA A 226 0.67 14.83 5.12
N SER A 227 -0.51 14.67 4.53
CA SER A 227 -1.80 15.09 5.12
C SER A 227 -2.24 14.22 6.31
N GLY A 228 -1.60 13.08 6.54
CA GLY A 228 -2.05 12.06 7.48
C GLY A 228 -2.99 11.01 6.87
N ASP A 229 -3.46 11.24 5.63
CA ASP A 229 -4.23 10.25 4.88
C ASP A 229 -3.34 9.10 4.39
N ILE A 230 -3.97 7.96 4.12
CA ILE A 230 -3.33 6.79 3.51
C ILE A 230 -3.91 6.63 2.11
N MET A 231 -3.03 6.61 1.11
CA MET A 231 -3.38 6.41 -0.28
C MET A 231 -3.08 4.98 -0.71
N ILE A 232 -4.04 4.31 -1.33
CA ILE A 232 -3.91 2.93 -1.79
C ILE A 232 -4.25 2.85 -3.27
N SER A 233 -3.33 2.40 -4.11
CA SER A 233 -3.62 2.16 -5.53
C SER A 233 -4.57 0.98 -5.70
N CYS A 234 -5.52 1.09 -6.62
CA CYS A 234 -6.51 0.07 -6.96
C CYS A 234 -6.40 -0.26 -8.45
N LEU A 235 -6.29 -1.55 -8.81
CA LEU A 235 -6.00 -1.96 -10.19
C LEU A 235 -7.22 -1.87 -11.13
N GLY A 236 -8.43 -1.74 -10.60
CA GLY A 236 -9.65 -1.66 -11.39
C GLY A 236 -10.86 -1.26 -10.55
N ASP A 237 -12.04 -1.33 -11.15
CA ASP A 237 -13.30 -1.26 -10.43
C ASP A 237 -13.67 -2.61 -9.77
N LYS A 238 -14.83 -2.65 -9.11
CA LYS A 238 -15.35 -3.85 -8.43
C LYS A 238 -15.66 -5.00 -9.38
N GLU A 239 -15.94 -4.71 -10.65
CA GLU A 239 -16.14 -5.72 -11.70
C GLU A 239 -14.82 -6.21 -12.33
N GLY A 240 -13.69 -5.57 -12.01
CA GLY A 240 -12.37 -5.92 -12.54
C GLY A 240 -12.04 -5.24 -13.87
N ASN A 241 -12.76 -4.20 -14.27
CA ASN A 241 -12.39 -3.39 -15.43
C ASN A 241 -11.22 -2.47 -15.08
N ALA A 242 -10.14 -2.58 -15.86
CA ALA A 242 -8.94 -1.76 -15.66
C ALA A 242 -9.19 -0.26 -15.87
N ALA A 243 -10.18 0.13 -16.68
CA ALA A 243 -10.52 1.55 -16.87
C ALA A 243 -11.07 2.22 -15.59
N GLY A 244 -11.58 1.41 -14.65
CA GLY A 244 -12.09 1.86 -13.36
C GLY A 244 -11.03 1.97 -12.26
N ASN A 245 -9.73 1.84 -12.59
CA ASN A 245 -8.64 1.99 -11.64
C ASN A 245 -8.62 3.39 -10.97
N GLY A 246 -7.87 3.50 -9.87
CA GLY A 246 -7.73 4.76 -9.15
C GLY A 246 -6.99 4.62 -7.84
N PHE A 247 -7.16 5.59 -6.96
CA PHE A 247 -6.55 5.61 -5.63
C PHE A 247 -7.64 5.68 -4.58
N LEU A 248 -7.65 4.75 -3.64
CA LEU A 248 -8.45 4.85 -2.42
C LEU A 248 -7.73 5.78 -1.42
N LEU A 249 -8.47 6.70 -0.81
CA LEU A 249 -7.99 7.47 0.34
C LEU A 249 -8.68 7.01 1.62
N LEU A 250 -7.87 6.70 2.64
CA LEU A 250 -8.32 6.46 4.01
C LEU A 250 -7.87 7.61 4.91
N ASP A 251 -8.72 8.02 5.85
CA ASP A 251 -8.35 8.97 6.92
C ASP A 251 -7.47 8.32 8.00
N SER A 252 -7.07 9.09 9.03
CA SER A 252 -6.24 8.62 10.14
C SER A 252 -6.90 7.55 11.02
N GLU A 253 -8.22 7.42 10.93
CA GLU A 253 -9.05 6.42 11.61
C GLU A 253 -9.41 5.25 10.68
N PHE A 254 -8.81 5.19 9.50
CA PHE A 254 -8.99 4.17 8.47
C PHE A 254 -10.42 4.07 7.92
N ASN A 255 -11.15 5.19 7.86
CA ASN A 255 -12.43 5.26 7.16
C ASN A 255 -12.21 5.70 5.71
N VAL A 256 -13.08 5.23 4.81
CA VAL A 256 -13.04 5.61 3.39
C VAL A 256 -13.38 7.09 3.26
N LYS A 257 -12.41 7.87 2.76
CA LYS A 257 -12.54 9.32 2.55
C LYS A 257 -12.94 9.66 1.13
N GLY A 258 -12.46 8.89 0.15
CA GLY A 258 -12.74 9.13 -1.27
C GLY A 258 -11.82 8.39 -2.23
N ARG A 259 -11.86 8.83 -3.50
CA ARG A 259 -11.04 8.34 -4.61
C ARG A 259 -10.42 9.45 -5.45
#